data_AF-K1TKJ5-F1
#
_entry.id   AF-K1TKJ5-F1
#
_cell.length_a   1.000
_cell.length_b   1.000
_cell.length_c   1.000
_cell.angle_alpha   90.00
_cell.angle_beta   90.00
_cell.angle_gamma   90.00
#
_symmetry.space_group_name_H-M   'P 1'
#
loop_
_entity.id
_entity.type
_entity.pdbx_description
1 polymer ?
#
loop_
_entity_poly.entity_id
_entity_poly.type
_entity_poly.pdbx_seq_one_letter_code
_entity_poly.pdbx_strand_id
1 'polypeptide(L)'
;MIVMAGMVLPILAPQASAAAEHHDWEDQHVLSINREPARAAFMPYQAKKGDSQMSLNGEWKFRWTKTPEERIVDFYRTDYSCKGWKSLAVPANWEVNGYGTPIYISAGYPFKINPPYVMTTPKKDWTTYEERNPTGQYKRTFQLKANSLLFRQDRQTFLRFEGVMSAF
;
A
#
# COMPACT_ATOMS: atom_id res chain seq x y z
N MET A 1 16.82 63.02 -25.18
CA MET A 1 17.50 62.25 -24.12
C MET A 1 16.68 62.45 -22.83
N ILE A 2 15.56 61.72 -22.67
CA ILE A 2 15.35 60.50 -21.84
C ILE A 2 15.70 60.82 -20.37
N VAL A 3 14.80 60.76 -19.38
CA VAL A 3 14.19 59.52 -18.84
C VAL A 3 12.81 59.80 -18.20
N MET A 4 11.80 59.00 -18.56
CA MET A 4 10.54 58.83 -17.81
C MET A 4 10.77 57.77 -16.72
N ALA A 5 10.59 58.12 -15.45
CA ALA A 5 10.69 57.20 -14.33
C ALA A 5 9.35 56.45 -14.14
N GLY A 6 9.31 55.19 -14.58
CA GLY A 6 8.20 54.28 -14.31
C GLY A 6 8.37 53.61 -12.95
N MET A 7 7.45 53.88 -12.03
CA MET A 7 7.37 53.23 -10.72
C MET A 7 6.54 51.95 -10.88
N VAL A 8 7.19 50.78 -10.81
CA VAL A 8 6.52 49.47 -10.87
C VAL A 8 6.29 48.99 -9.44
N LEU A 9 5.02 48.91 -9.02
CA LEU A 9 4.61 48.26 -7.78
C LEU A 9 4.66 46.74 -7.98
N PRO A 10 5.32 45.96 -7.11
CA PRO A 10 5.31 44.52 -7.21
C PRO A 10 3.95 43.98 -6.76
N ILE A 11 3.27 43.27 -7.66
CA ILE A 11 2.09 42.47 -7.33
C ILE A 11 2.58 41.26 -6.53
N LEU A 12 2.27 41.24 -5.23
CA LEU A 12 2.55 40.10 -4.38
C LEU A 12 1.54 38.99 -4.73
N ALA A 13 1.98 37.97 -5.47
CA ALA A 13 1.17 36.80 -5.74
C ALA A 13 0.91 36.03 -4.42
N PRO A 14 -0.33 35.59 -4.13
CA PRO A 14 -0.59 34.77 -2.96
C PRO A 14 0.15 33.45 -3.10
N GLN A 15 1.05 33.16 -2.17
CA GLN A 15 1.63 31.83 -2.04
C GLN A 15 0.52 30.87 -1.62
N ALA A 16 0.14 29.96 -2.53
CA ALA A 16 -0.68 28.82 -2.17
C ALA A 16 0.09 28.01 -1.12
N SER A 17 -0.41 27.96 0.11
CA SER A 17 0.05 26.99 1.09
C SER A 17 -0.23 25.62 0.50
N ALA A 18 0.82 24.84 0.23
CA ALA A 18 0.65 23.43 -0.09
C ALA A 18 -0.09 22.79 1.10
N ALA A 19 -1.32 22.36 0.89
CA ALA A 19 -2.00 21.52 1.87
C ALA A 19 -1.10 20.29 2.06
N ALA A 20 -0.72 19.99 3.31
CA ALA A 20 0.01 18.78 3.60
C ALA A 20 -0.78 17.59 3.04
N GLU A 21 -0.12 16.71 2.29
CA GLU A 21 -0.75 15.45 1.89
C GLU A 21 -1.21 14.73 3.16
N HIS A 22 -2.50 14.45 3.23
CA HIS A 22 -3.08 13.68 4.32
C HIS A 22 -3.08 12.22 3.90
N HIS A 23 -2.29 11.40 4.59
CA HIS A 23 -2.19 9.98 4.32
C HIS A 23 -3.14 9.20 5.24
N ASP A 24 -3.97 8.32 4.68
CA ASP A 24 -4.92 7.50 5.46
C ASP A 24 -4.23 6.67 6.55
N TRP A 25 -2.99 6.24 6.32
CA TRP A 25 -2.20 5.47 7.29
C TRP A 25 -1.62 6.30 8.45
N GLU A 26 -1.76 7.63 8.41
CA GLU A 26 -1.45 8.55 9.51
C GLU A 26 -2.72 9.20 10.10
N ASP A 27 -3.91 8.64 9.83
CA ASP A 27 -5.18 9.06 10.45
C ASP A 27 -5.79 7.94 11.30
N GLN A 28 -5.74 8.11 12.63
CA GLN A 28 -6.29 7.15 13.58
C GLN A 28 -7.82 6.99 13.52
N HIS A 29 -8.54 7.88 12.84
CA HIS A 29 -9.98 7.78 12.63
C HIS A 29 -10.33 6.93 11.39
N VAL A 30 -9.35 6.62 10.53
CA VAL A 30 -9.51 5.76 9.36
C VAL A 30 -9.01 4.34 9.68
N LEU A 31 -9.92 3.47 10.12
CA LEU A 31 -9.58 2.08 10.44
C LEU A 31 -9.69 1.13 9.24
N SER A 32 -10.59 1.43 8.30
CA SER A 32 -10.75 0.70 7.05
C SER A 32 -11.69 1.45 6.10
N ILE A 33 -11.46 1.32 4.80
CA ILE A 33 -12.32 1.88 3.75
C ILE A 33 -12.87 0.70 2.92
N ASN A 34 -14.17 0.68 2.63
CA ASN A 34 -14.83 -0.32 1.78
C ASN A 34 -14.63 -1.79 2.19
N ARG A 35 -14.44 -2.06 3.48
CA ARG A 35 -14.32 -3.41 4.03
C ARG A 35 -15.67 -3.89 4.55
N GLU A 36 -16.06 -5.10 4.17
CA GLU A 36 -17.28 -5.75 4.69
C GLU A 36 -17.21 -5.93 6.22
N PRO A 37 -18.37 -5.90 6.92
CA PRO A 37 -18.44 -6.16 8.35
C PRO A 37 -17.82 -7.50 8.76
N ALA A 38 -17.22 -7.54 9.95
CA ALA A 38 -16.70 -8.77 10.52
C ALA A 38 -17.82 -9.81 10.67
N ARG A 39 -17.49 -11.07 10.39
CA ARG A 39 -18.40 -12.22 10.50
C ARG A 39 -17.68 -13.46 11.02
N ALA A 40 -18.44 -14.47 11.44
CA ALA A 40 -17.88 -15.77 11.81
C ALA A 40 -17.08 -16.40 10.66
N ALA A 41 -16.06 -17.18 11.00
CA ALA A 41 -15.20 -17.85 10.04
C ALA A 41 -15.94 -19.01 9.36
N PHE A 42 -16.29 -18.83 8.09
CA PHE A 42 -16.80 -19.87 7.20
C PHE A 42 -16.41 -19.58 5.76
N MET A 43 -16.22 -20.64 4.98
CA MET A 43 -16.03 -20.57 3.53
C MET A 43 -17.29 -21.09 2.85
N PRO A 44 -17.90 -20.33 1.93
CA PRO A 44 -19.07 -20.80 1.22
C PRO A 44 -18.71 -22.01 0.35
N TYR A 45 -19.65 -22.93 0.23
CA TYR A 45 -19.62 -24.01 -0.74
C TYR A 45 -21.05 -24.31 -1.23
N GLN A 46 -21.18 -24.93 -2.39
CA GLN A 46 -22.49 -25.33 -2.91
C GLN A 46 -22.71 -26.84 -2.76
N ALA A 47 -21.87 -27.65 -3.40
CA ALA A 47 -21.93 -29.11 -3.36
C ALA A 47 -20.78 -29.70 -2.55
N LYS A 48 -19.57 -29.12 -2.63
CA LYS A 48 -18.37 -29.60 -1.93
C LYS A 48 -17.49 -28.46 -1.47
N LYS A 49 -16.86 -28.64 -0.30
CA LYS A 49 -15.86 -27.68 0.22
C LYS A 49 -14.85 -27.34 -0.87
N GLY A 50 -14.73 -26.05 -1.17
CA GLY A 50 -13.78 -25.54 -2.16
C GLY A 50 -14.35 -25.23 -3.54
N ASP A 51 -15.59 -25.60 -3.84
CA ASP A 51 -16.20 -25.35 -5.16
C ASP A 51 -16.56 -23.88 -5.43
N SER A 52 -16.68 -23.08 -4.36
CA SER A 52 -17.07 -21.67 -4.40
C SER A 52 -15.94 -20.77 -3.90
N GLN A 53 -14.67 -21.20 -4.04
CA GLN A 53 -13.49 -20.40 -3.73
C GLN A 53 -12.39 -20.60 -4.77
N MET A 54 -11.54 -19.59 -4.93
CA MET A 54 -10.28 -19.69 -5.68
C MET A 54 -9.17 -19.12 -4.80
N SER A 55 -8.15 -19.93 -4.53
CA SER A 55 -6.97 -19.44 -3.83
C SER A 55 -6.16 -18.54 -4.76
N LEU A 56 -5.76 -17.37 -4.24
CA LEU A 56 -4.80 -16.48 -4.88
C LEU A 56 -3.40 -16.60 -4.24
N ASN A 57 -3.13 -17.70 -3.52
CA ASN A 57 -1.77 -18.03 -3.08
C ASN A 57 -0.89 -18.45 -4.28
N GLY A 58 0.44 -18.39 -4.10
CA GLY A 58 1.43 -18.71 -5.13
C GLY A 58 2.23 -17.47 -5.54
N GLU A 59 2.77 -17.46 -6.75
CA GLU A 59 3.67 -16.40 -7.21
C GLU A 59 2.93 -15.09 -7.53
N TRP A 60 3.42 -13.98 -6.98
CA TRP A 60 2.99 -12.61 -7.30
C TRP A 60 4.19 -11.80 -7.81
N LYS A 61 3.95 -10.85 -8.73
CA LYS A 61 4.97 -9.85 -9.05
C LYS A 61 5.12 -8.91 -7.87
N PHE A 62 6.37 -8.70 -7.46
CA PHE A 62 6.70 -7.99 -6.24
C PHE A 62 7.80 -6.96 -6.48
N ARG A 63 7.62 -5.77 -5.90
CA ARG A 63 8.62 -4.72 -5.80
C ARG A 63 8.60 -4.14 -4.40
N TRP A 64 9.77 -4.03 -3.80
CA TRP A 64 9.97 -3.46 -2.47
C TRP A 64 10.70 -2.12 -2.57
N THR A 65 10.35 -1.17 -1.71
CA THR A 65 11.06 0.10 -1.53
C THR A 65 11.28 0.42 -0.07
N LYS A 66 12.26 1.28 0.20
CA LYS A 66 12.59 1.72 1.56
C LYS A 66 11.54 2.67 2.14
N THR A 67 10.89 3.43 1.26
CA THR A 67 9.84 4.39 1.63
C THR A 67 8.67 4.37 0.63
N PRO A 68 7.49 4.90 1.00
CA PRO A 68 6.34 4.98 0.12
C PRO A 68 6.56 5.93 -1.06
N GLU A 69 7.42 6.94 -0.92
CA GLU A 69 7.70 7.91 -1.98
C GLU A 69 8.44 7.29 -3.18
N GLU A 70 9.18 6.20 -2.95
CA GLU A 70 9.89 5.45 -4.00
C GLU A 70 8.95 4.50 -4.78
N ARG A 71 7.68 4.39 -4.37
CA ARG A 71 6.68 3.53 -5.02
C ARG A 71 6.35 4.04 -6.42
N ILE A 72 5.89 3.14 -7.28
CA ILE A 72 5.39 3.51 -8.61
C ILE A 72 3.91 3.80 -8.46
N VAL A 73 3.50 5.06 -8.56
CA VAL A 73 2.14 5.48 -8.21
C VAL A 73 1.06 4.76 -9.03
N ASP A 74 1.29 4.58 -10.33
CA ASP A 74 0.30 4.10 -11.29
C ASP A 74 0.41 2.60 -11.63
N PHE A 75 1.13 1.82 -10.80
CA PHE A 75 1.35 0.38 -11.03
C PHE A 75 0.05 -0.45 -11.09
N TYR A 76 -1.00 0.06 -10.46
CA TYR A 76 -2.34 -0.55 -10.38
C TYR A 76 -3.05 -0.61 -11.73
N ARG A 77 -2.65 0.21 -12.71
CA ARG A 77 -3.26 0.21 -14.03
C ARG A 77 -3.12 -1.15 -14.72
N THR A 78 -4.12 -1.55 -15.48
CA THR A 78 -4.15 -2.84 -16.19
C THR A 78 -3.10 -2.93 -17.30
N ASP A 79 -2.73 -1.80 -17.90
CA ASP A 79 -1.72 -1.68 -18.95
C ASP A 79 -0.28 -1.47 -18.44
N TYR A 80 -0.10 -1.26 -17.14
CA TYR A 80 1.24 -1.11 -16.56
C TYR A 80 2.02 -2.43 -16.59
N SER A 81 3.22 -2.38 -17.17
CA SER A 81 4.13 -3.53 -17.29
C SER A 81 5.00 -3.71 -16.05
N CYS A 82 4.91 -4.87 -15.39
CA CYS A 82 5.81 -5.25 -14.30
C CYS A 82 7.13 -5.88 -14.78
N LYS A 83 7.61 -5.51 -15.98
CA LYS A 83 8.91 -5.98 -16.47
C LYS A 83 10.00 -5.54 -15.49
N GLY A 84 10.86 -6.48 -15.08
CA GLY A 84 11.91 -6.24 -14.10
C GLY A 84 11.49 -6.39 -12.63
N TRP A 85 10.19 -6.52 -12.34
CA TRP A 85 9.75 -6.87 -10.99
C TRP A 85 10.16 -8.31 -10.66
N LYS A 86 10.46 -8.54 -9.37
CA LYS A 86 10.75 -9.87 -8.85
C LYS A 86 9.44 -10.67 -8.72
N SER A 87 9.57 -11.95 -8.40
CA SER A 87 8.45 -12.78 -7.98
C SER A 87 8.59 -13.10 -6.49
N LEU A 88 7.48 -13.15 -5.76
CA LEU A 88 7.42 -13.55 -4.36
C LEU A 88 6.25 -14.52 -4.17
N ALA A 89 6.51 -15.65 -3.51
CA ALA A 89 5.47 -16.60 -3.13
C ALA A 89 4.62 -16.02 -1.99
N VAL A 90 3.31 -15.91 -2.19
CA VAL A 90 2.35 -15.43 -1.18
C VAL A 90 1.58 -16.63 -0.61
N PRO A 91 1.43 -16.75 0.72
CA PRO A 91 1.77 -15.78 1.77
C PRO A 91 3.26 -15.74 2.13
N ALA A 92 3.77 -14.55 2.48
CA ALA A 92 5.15 -14.34 2.92
C ALA A 92 5.30 -13.07 3.75
N ASN A 93 6.27 -13.06 4.66
CA ASN A 93 6.90 -11.82 5.14
C ASN A 93 8.08 -11.52 4.20
N TRP A 94 8.21 -10.29 3.69
CA TRP A 94 9.23 -10.02 2.68
C TRP A 94 10.65 -10.02 3.26
N GLU A 95 10.82 -9.77 4.56
CA GLU A 95 12.13 -9.69 5.22
C GLU A 95 12.82 -11.06 5.23
N VAL A 96 12.06 -12.13 5.48
CA VAL A 96 12.59 -13.52 5.40
C VAL A 96 12.79 -13.99 3.96
N ASN A 97 12.39 -13.19 2.97
CA ASN A 97 12.59 -13.43 1.55
C ASN A 97 13.64 -12.46 0.94
N GLY A 98 14.42 -11.78 1.77
CA GLY A 98 15.57 -10.97 1.35
C GLY A 98 15.27 -9.52 0.99
N TYR A 99 14.14 -8.96 1.46
CA TYR A 99 13.77 -7.57 1.23
C TYR A 99 13.72 -6.78 2.54
N GLY A 100 14.55 -5.74 2.67
CA GLY A 100 14.66 -4.98 3.90
C GLY A 100 15.31 -5.76 5.05
N THR A 101 15.24 -5.19 6.24
CA THR A 101 15.93 -5.71 7.42
C THR A 101 14.92 -6.11 8.51
N PRO A 102 14.88 -7.38 8.98
CA PRO A 102 14.07 -7.75 10.12
C PRO A 102 14.49 -7.00 11.39
N ILE A 103 13.54 -6.39 12.10
CA ILE A 103 13.81 -5.64 13.33
C ILE A 103 13.20 -6.38 14.53
N TYR A 104 14.03 -6.67 15.53
CA TYR A 104 13.59 -7.10 16.84
C TYR A 104 13.87 -5.98 17.85
N ILE A 105 12.84 -5.60 18.61
CA ILE A 105 12.96 -4.66 19.71
C ILE A 105 12.14 -5.20 20.88
N SER A 106 12.73 -5.27 22.07
CA SER A 106 12.03 -5.79 23.26
C SER A 106 10.99 -4.82 23.81
N ALA A 107 11.25 -3.50 23.71
CA ALA A 107 10.36 -2.44 24.14
C ALA A 107 10.59 -1.15 23.35
N GLY A 108 9.53 -0.36 23.16
CA GLY A 108 9.55 0.86 22.36
C GLY A 108 9.18 0.62 20.90
N TYR A 109 9.40 1.63 20.06
CA TYR A 109 9.09 1.59 18.64
C TYR A 109 10.38 1.59 17.81
N PRO A 110 10.40 0.91 16.65
CA PRO A 110 11.55 0.93 15.75
C PRO A 110 11.69 2.25 14.98
N PHE A 111 10.77 3.21 15.18
CA PHE A 111 10.75 4.53 14.56
C PHE A 111 10.53 5.63 15.61
N LYS A 112 10.66 6.90 15.20
CA LYS A 112 10.49 8.04 16.13
C LYS A 112 9.03 8.18 16.55
N ILE A 113 8.81 8.11 17.86
CA ILE A 113 7.48 8.24 18.47
C ILE A 113 6.98 9.68 18.27
N ASN A 114 5.97 9.84 17.41
CA ASN A 114 5.26 11.09 17.18
C ASN A 114 3.84 10.81 16.64
N PRO A 115 2.93 10.21 17.41
CA PRO A 115 1.62 9.79 16.90
C PRO A 115 0.79 10.96 16.35
N PRO A 116 0.02 10.76 15.26
CA PRO A 116 -0.16 9.51 14.50
C PRO A 116 0.91 9.26 13.43
N TYR A 117 1.95 10.10 13.36
CA TYR A 117 2.93 10.11 12.29
C TYR A 117 3.97 8.98 12.41
N VAL A 118 4.16 8.23 11.31
CA VAL A 118 5.13 7.14 11.18
C VAL A 118 6.36 7.54 10.37
N MET A 119 6.28 8.65 9.62
CA MET A 119 7.37 9.15 8.76
C MET A 119 8.32 10.14 9.45
N THR A 120 8.13 10.38 10.75
CA THR A 120 8.99 11.33 11.50
C THR A 120 10.43 10.84 11.53
N THR A 121 11.39 11.68 11.14
CA THR A 121 12.82 11.31 11.01
C THR A 121 13.39 10.72 12.32
N PRO A 122 13.83 9.45 12.32
CA PRO A 122 14.44 8.81 13.49
C PRO A 122 15.93 9.13 13.62
N LYS A 123 16.62 8.47 14.56
CA LYS A 123 18.07 8.62 14.73
C LYS A 123 18.82 8.03 13.54
N LYS A 124 19.93 8.65 13.15
CA LYS A 124 20.71 8.28 11.95
C LYS A 124 21.28 6.86 11.97
N ASP A 125 21.52 6.32 13.15
CA ASP A 125 22.06 4.98 13.38
C ASP A 125 20.98 3.89 13.39
N TRP A 126 19.70 4.24 13.21
CA TRP A 126 18.60 3.29 13.15
C TRP A 126 18.38 2.81 11.71
N THR A 127 18.04 1.54 11.54
CA THR A 127 17.62 0.97 10.24
C THR A 127 16.52 1.80 9.58
N THR A 128 15.55 2.26 10.37
CA THR A 128 14.40 3.08 9.93
C THR A 128 14.76 4.52 9.55
N TYR A 129 16.02 4.93 9.71
CA TYR A 129 16.47 6.18 9.10
C TYR A 129 16.43 6.07 7.57
N GLU A 130 16.91 4.94 7.06
CA GLU A 130 16.95 4.57 5.64
C GLU A 130 15.67 3.84 5.21
N GLU A 131 15.34 2.75 5.89
CA GLU A 131 14.14 1.92 5.65
C GLU A 131 12.95 2.47 6.45
N ARG A 132 12.58 3.73 6.18
CA ARG A 132 11.68 4.49 7.05
C ARG A 132 10.26 3.93 7.13
N ASN A 133 9.73 3.53 5.99
CA ASN A 133 8.42 2.90 5.90
C ASN A 133 8.42 1.98 4.68
N PRO A 134 9.02 0.78 4.82
CA PRO A 134 9.19 -0.14 3.72
C PRO A 134 7.86 -0.49 3.07
N THR A 135 7.80 -0.34 1.75
CA THR A 135 6.54 -0.48 1.00
C THR A 135 6.67 -1.62 -0.01
N GLY A 136 5.76 -2.59 0.09
CA GLY A 136 5.64 -3.69 -0.86
C GLY A 136 4.53 -3.44 -1.87
N GLN A 137 4.87 -3.47 -3.17
CA GLN A 137 3.88 -3.44 -4.25
C GLN A 137 3.71 -4.84 -4.84
N TYR A 138 2.46 -5.31 -4.90
CA TYR A 138 2.09 -6.64 -5.35
C TYR A 138 1.18 -6.56 -6.56
N LYS A 139 1.46 -7.35 -7.60
CA LYS A 139 0.57 -7.49 -8.77
C LYS A 139 0.41 -8.95 -9.18
N ARG A 140 -0.83 -9.38 -9.40
CA ARG A 140 -1.17 -10.72 -9.87
C ARG A 140 -2.30 -10.66 -10.87
N THR A 141 -2.13 -11.40 -11.96
CA THR A 141 -3.19 -11.67 -12.93
C THR A 141 -3.78 -13.05 -12.66
N PHE A 142 -5.10 -13.13 -12.65
CA PHE A 142 -5.84 -14.38 -12.56
C PHE A 142 -7.07 -14.31 -13.45
N GLN A 143 -7.65 -15.47 -13.76
CA GLN A 143 -8.81 -15.57 -14.65
C GLN A 143 -10.00 -16.11 -13.88
N LEU A 144 -11.13 -15.43 -14.00
CA LEU A 144 -12.41 -15.92 -13.55
C LEU A 144 -13.15 -16.49 -14.77
N LYS A 145 -13.55 -17.77 -14.69
CA LYS A 145 -14.32 -18.39 -15.76
C LYS A 145 -15.75 -17.84 -15.74
N ALA A 146 -16.24 -17.36 -16.88
CA ALA A 146 -17.62 -16.94 -17.04
C ALA A 146 -18.58 -18.07 -16.65
N ASN A 147 -19.68 -17.73 -15.97
CA ASN A 147 -20.70 -18.66 -15.48
C ASN A 147 -20.18 -19.72 -14.49
N SER A 148 -18.99 -19.54 -13.91
CA SER A 148 -18.54 -20.34 -12.78
C SER A 148 -19.26 -19.92 -11.49
N LEU A 149 -19.17 -20.75 -10.45
CA LEU A 149 -19.72 -20.41 -9.11
C LEU A 149 -19.12 -19.11 -8.54
N LEU A 150 -17.93 -18.73 -9.01
CA LEU A 150 -17.21 -17.53 -8.60
C LEU A 150 -17.60 -16.28 -9.41
N PHE A 151 -18.27 -16.42 -10.55
CA PHE A 151 -18.57 -15.30 -11.44
C PHE A 151 -19.83 -15.56 -12.27
N ARG A 152 -21.00 -15.36 -11.64
CA ARG A 152 -22.34 -15.49 -12.22
C ARG A 152 -23.29 -14.42 -11.66
N GLN A 153 -24.31 -14.04 -12.42
CA GLN A 153 -25.15 -12.85 -12.17
C GLN A 153 -25.97 -12.91 -10.87
N ASP A 154 -26.33 -14.09 -10.40
CA ASP A 154 -27.12 -14.34 -9.18
C ASP A 154 -26.25 -14.54 -7.93
N ARG A 155 -24.96 -14.21 -7.98
CA ARG A 155 -24.03 -14.36 -6.85
C ARG A 155 -23.16 -13.13 -6.67
N GLN A 156 -22.71 -12.94 -5.43
CA GLN A 156 -21.69 -11.96 -5.08
C GLN A 156 -20.32 -12.63 -4.97
N THR A 157 -19.29 -11.93 -5.40
CA THR A 157 -17.90 -12.37 -5.35
C THR A 157 -17.12 -11.45 -4.42
N PHE A 158 -16.42 -12.02 -3.45
CA PHE A 158 -15.65 -11.28 -2.46
C PHE A 158 -14.17 -11.64 -2.57
N LEU A 159 -13.30 -10.62 -2.42
CA LEU A 159 -11.88 -10.82 -2.20
C LEU A 159 -11.60 -10.86 -0.70
N ARG A 160 -10.85 -11.86 -0.25
CA ARG A 160 -10.54 -12.05 1.17
C ARG A 160 -9.04 -12.19 1.39
N PHE A 161 -8.49 -11.32 2.23
CA PHE A 161 -7.15 -11.45 2.80
C PHE A 161 -7.28 -11.96 4.24
N GLU A 162 -6.62 -13.07 4.57
CA GLU A 162 -6.64 -13.62 5.93
C GLU A 162 -5.73 -12.85 6.89
N GLY A 163 -4.74 -12.13 6.36
CA GLY A 163 -3.85 -11.26 7.14
C GLY A 163 -2.91 -10.45 6.24
N VAL A 164 -2.74 -9.17 6.57
CA VAL A 164 -1.79 -8.24 5.96
C VAL A 164 -1.21 -7.40 7.10
N MET A 165 0.09 -7.12 7.07
CA MET A 165 0.77 -6.32 8.09
C MET A 165 1.53 -5.14 7.43
N SER A 166 1.38 -3.89 7.88
CA SER A 166 0.41 -3.37 8.87
C SER A 166 -0.83 -2.73 8.22
N ALA A 167 -0.74 -2.26 6.97
CA ALA A 167 -1.81 -1.60 6.20
C ALA A 167 -1.65 -1.87 4.68
N PHE A 168 -2.73 -1.74 3.89
CA PHE A 168 -2.72 -1.93 2.42
C PHE A 168 -3.90 -1.22 1.74
#